data_AF-A0A5C3PPR4-F1
#
_entry.id   AF-A0A5C3PPR4-F1
#
_cell.length_a   1.000
_cell.length_b   1.000
_cell.length_c   1.000
_cell.angle_alpha   90.00
_cell.angle_beta   90.00
_cell.angle_gamma   90.00
#
_symmetry.space_group_name_H-M   'P 1'
#
loop_
_entity.id
_entity.type
_entity.pdbx_description
1 polymer ?
#
loop_
_entity_poly.entity_id
_entity_poly.type
_entity_poly.pdbx_seq_one_letter_code
_entity_poly.pdbx_strand_id
1 'polypeptide(L)'
;MNCARCDVAPPLPPEGTPPAVSIPSQYVFGDVCTVRESISTPVEMVFMDAPGLETKPGARERCAKHYAALTDPSIPAPGKDRPCIILSSSVPVDSASTTICLKTTLGKTPYEQLPLIVKHFGVKVASKQLPAGEEHVHSDPEWPHPQQLILAIAFTTQRPIKGMWPRGRENGLSDTGKPRGEPDSSNATTPLADDGVPVYKYEREARMWLVDKCDELLMKWTQRCQKDPNFAKVVEADFRRCLELAANGSMLSLSNSRKKSKWSLKSRRSQPSLSQATGDAN
;
A
#
# COMPACT_ATOMS: atom_id res chain seq x y z
N MET A 1 10.07 -8.04 -26.03
CA MET A 1 10.15 -6.57 -26.22
C MET A 1 11.47 -6.12 -25.64
N ASN A 2 12.32 -5.43 -26.39
CA ASN A 2 13.55 -4.83 -25.87
C ASN A 2 13.19 -3.45 -25.32
N CYS A 3 13.44 -3.21 -24.02
CA CYS A 3 13.24 -1.92 -23.40
C CYS A 3 14.44 -1.02 -23.72
N ALA A 4 14.24 0.06 -24.47
CA ALA A 4 15.32 0.96 -24.88
C ALA A 4 16.10 1.56 -23.68
N ARG A 5 15.49 1.65 -22.50
CA ARG A 5 16.16 2.11 -21.27
C ARG A 5 17.03 1.05 -20.60
N CYS A 6 16.83 -0.24 -20.91
CA CYS A 6 17.74 -1.29 -20.44
C CYS A 6 19.08 -1.29 -21.17
N ASP A 7 19.11 -0.75 -22.39
CA ASP A 7 20.32 -0.72 -23.24
C ASP A 7 21.15 0.57 -23.03
N VAL A 8 20.63 1.52 -22.25
CA VAL A 8 21.29 2.81 -21.96
C VAL A 8 21.79 2.81 -20.53
N ALA A 9 23.10 3.00 -20.34
CA ALA A 9 23.68 3.17 -19.01
C ALA A 9 23.01 4.35 -18.30
N PRO A 10 22.61 4.22 -17.01
CA PRO A 10 22.00 5.31 -16.29
C PRO A 10 22.95 6.52 -16.29
N PRO A 11 22.43 7.75 -16.48
CA PRO A 11 23.26 8.94 -16.42
C PRO A 11 24.00 8.96 -15.08
N LEU A 12 25.27 9.37 -15.12
CA LEU A 12 26.03 9.57 -13.89
C LEU A 12 25.28 10.59 -13.02
N PRO A 13 25.19 10.36 -11.70
CA PRO A 13 24.60 11.35 -10.82
C PRO A 13 25.37 12.66 -10.99
N PRO A 14 24.69 13.82 -11.04
CA PRO A 14 25.36 15.10 -11.17
C PRO A 14 26.39 15.28 -10.05
N GLU A 15 27.57 15.82 -10.37
CA GLU A 15 28.56 16.19 -9.37
C GLU A 15 28.00 17.32 -8.49
N GLY A 16 27.79 17.03 -7.21
CA GLY A 16 27.27 17.97 -6.23
C GLY A 16 26.17 17.37 -5.36
N THR A 17 25.89 18.02 -4.24
CA THR A 17 24.74 17.65 -3.39
C THR A 17 23.46 17.95 -4.15
N PRO A 18 22.52 16.99 -4.30
CA PRO A 18 21.22 17.27 -4.90
C PRO A 18 20.57 18.45 -4.16
N PRO A 19 19.97 19.42 -4.87
CA PRO A 19 19.33 20.55 -4.21
C PRO A 19 18.28 20.04 -3.21
N ALA A 20 18.21 20.67 -2.04
CA ALA A 20 17.20 20.38 -1.04
C ALA A 20 15.82 20.48 -1.69
N VAL A 21 15.14 19.33 -1.83
CA VAL A 21 13.80 19.29 -2.41
C VAL A 21 12.85 19.84 -1.36
N SER A 22 12.31 21.03 -1.60
CA SER A 22 11.29 21.62 -0.74
C SER A 22 9.99 20.80 -0.77
N ILE A 23 9.13 20.90 0.26
CA ILE A 23 7.79 20.32 0.16
C ILE A 23 7.12 21.04 -1.00
N PRO A 24 6.71 20.33 -2.06
CA PRO A 24 6.09 20.99 -3.19
C PRO A 24 4.74 21.54 -2.75
N SER A 25 4.34 22.70 -3.27
CA SER A 25 3.00 23.26 -3.01
C SER A 25 1.86 22.42 -3.62
N GLN A 26 2.21 21.57 -4.59
CA GLN A 26 1.31 20.63 -5.26
C GLN A 26 2.11 19.40 -5.70
N TYR A 27 1.50 18.22 -5.62
CA TYR A 27 2.00 17.03 -6.30
C TYR A 27 1.54 17.02 -7.75
N VAL A 28 2.36 16.52 -8.64
CA VAL A 28 2.07 16.46 -10.07
C VAL A 28 2.09 15.03 -10.60
N PHE A 29 1.54 14.85 -11.79
CA PHE A 29 1.47 13.55 -12.46
C PHE A 29 2.84 12.85 -12.54
N GLY A 30 2.95 11.64 -12.00
CA GLY A 30 4.18 10.85 -11.97
C GLY A 30 5.02 11.00 -10.70
N ASP A 31 4.67 11.92 -9.78
CA ASP A 31 5.32 12.01 -8.47
C ASP A 31 5.09 10.73 -7.67
N VAL A 32 6.13 10.26 -6.98
CA VAL A 32 6.02 9.16 -6.02
C VAL A 32 5.88 9.73 -4.61
N CYS A 33 4.70 9.57 -4.04
CA CYS A 33 4.35 10.09 -2.74
C CYS A 33 4.12 8.99 -1.71
N THR A 34 4.00 9.39 -0.45
CA THR A 34 3.70 8.50 0.67
C THR A 34 2.21 8.56 0.96
N VAL A 35 1.56 7.40 1.01
CA VAL A 35 0.16 7.26 1.44
C VAL A 35 0.04 6.10 2.42
N ARG A 36 -0.89 6.20 3.36
CA ARG A 36 -1.29 5.08 4.22
C ARG A 36 -2.52 4.41 3.65
N GLU A 37 -2.27 3.38 2.83
CA GLU A 37 -3.31 2.58 2.18
C GLU A 37 -2.98 1.08 2.28
N SER A 38 -4.04 0.27 2.28
CA SER A 38 -3.90 -1.17 2.09
C SER A 38 -3.82 -1.48 0.60
N ILE A 39 -2.99 -2.44 0.20
CA ILE A 39 -3.02 -2.93 -1.18
C ILE A 39 -4.33 -3.67 -1.48
N SER A 40 -5.08 -4.07 -0.45
CA SER A 40 -6.41 -4.62 -0.60
C SER A 40 -7.41 -3.56 -1.09
N THR A 41 -7.20 -2.27 -0.81
CA THR A 41 -8.16 -1.21 -1.18
C THR A 41 -8.53 -1.23 -2.67
N PRO A 42 -7.56 -1.11 -3.61
CA PRO A 42 -7.87 -1.20 -5.04
C PRO A 42 -8.35 -2.60 -5.48
N VAL A 43 -7.96 -3.66 -4.78
CA VAL A 43 -8.39 -5.03 -5.10
C VAL A 43 -9.86 -5.25 -4.76
N GLU A 44 -10.32 -4.80 -3.59
CA GLU A 44 -11.73 -4.88 -3.21
C GLU A 44 -12.60 -4.05 -4.17
N MET A 45 -12.11 -2.89 -4.60
CA MET A 45 -12.78 -2.06 -5.62
C MET A 45 -12.99 -2.84 -6.92
N VAL A 46 -11.94 -3.49 -7.45
CA VAL A 46 -12.05 -4.31 -8.66
C VAL A 46 -13.05 -5.46 -8.49
N PHE A 47 -13.10 -6.10 -7.31
CA PHE A 47 -14.07 -7.17 -7.07
C PHE A 47 -15.52 -6.67 -6.91
N MET A 48 -15.74 -5.47 -6.36
CA MET A 48 -17.09 -4.90 -6.25
C MET A 48 -17.78 -4.72 -7.61
N ASP A 49 -16.99 -4.41 -8.63
CA ASP A 49 -17.44 -4.12 -9.99
C ASP A 49 -17.24 -5.30 -10.96
N ALA A 50 -16.70 -6.43 -10.48
CA ALA A 50 -16.39 -7.57 -11.34
C ALA A 50 -17.66 -8.34 -11.75
N PRO A 51 -17.92 -8.51 -13.07
CA PRO A 51 -18.98 -9.39 -13.55
C PRO A 51 -18.80 -10.82 -13.06
N GLY A 52 -19.90 -11.48 -12.73
CA GLY A 52 -19.95 -12.85 -12.21
C GLY A 52 -19.95 -12.94 -10.69
N LEU A 53 -19.50 -11.92 -9.95
CA LEU A 53 -19.54 -11.93 -8.48
C LEU A 53 -20.93 -11.62 -7.91
N GLU A 54 -21.80 -10.95 -8.66
CA GLU A 54 -23.21 -10.73 -8.32
C GLU A 54 -24.00 -12.05 -8.18
N THR A 55 -23.59 -13.08 -8.92
CA THR A 55 -24.25 -14.40 -8.88
C THR A 55 -23.79 -15.27 -7.71
N LYS A 56 -22.69 -14.92 -7.03
CA LYS A 56 -22.17 -15.65 -5.88
C LYS A 56 -22.77 -15.04 -4.60
N PRO A 57 -23.57 -15.80 -3.81
CA PRO A 57 -24.23 -15.27 -2.62
C PRO A 57 -23.24 -14.55 -1.67
N GLY A 58 -23.55 -13.30 -1.37
CA GLY A 58 -22.79 -12.45 -0.46
C GLY A 58 -21.37 -12.05 -0.92
N ALA A 59 -20.89 -12.44 -2.11
CA ALA A 59 -19.52 -12.10 -2.52
C ALA A 59 -19.33 -10.61 -2.78
N ARG A 60 -20.22 -10.02 -3.59
CA ARG A 60 -20.23 -8.58 -3.84
C ARG A 60 -20.42 -7.77 -2.55
N GLU A 61 -21.34 -8.20 -1.69
CA GLU A 61 -21.59 -7.56 -0.39
C GLU A 61 -20.36 -7.62 0.54
N ARG A 62 -19.68 -8.76 0.62
CA ARG A 62 -18.43 -8.88 1.38
C ARG A 62 -17.35 -7.94 0.84
N CYS A 63 -17.16 -7.86 -0.48
CA CYS A 63 -16.18 -6.95 -1.09
C CYS A 63 -16.53 -5.49 -0.79
N ALA A 64 -17.81 -5.11 -0.93
CA ALA A 64 -18.30 -3.78 -0.60
C ALA A 64 -18.07 -3.41 0.88
N LYS A 65 -18.38 -4.34 1.79
CA LYS A 65 -18.13 -4.16 3.23
C LYS A 65 -16.64 -4.00 3.55
N HIS A 66 -15.78 -4.79 2.92
CA HIS A 66 -14.34 -4.67 3.12
C HIS A 66 -13.80 -3.36 2.55
N TYR A 67 -14.21 -2.98 1.34
CA TYR A 67 -13.83 -1.72 0.73
C TYR A 67 -14.23 -0.54 1.62
N ALA A 68 -15.50 -0.49 2.04
CA ALA A 68 -16.01 0.55 2.94
C ALA A 68 -15.18 0.64 4.24
N ALA A 69 -14.82 -0.51 4.84
CA ALA A 69 -13.99 -0.53 6.05
C ALA A 69 -12.54 -0.06 5.81
N LEU A 70 -11.98 -0.26 4.61
CA LEU A 70 -10.64 0.21 4.25
C LEU A 70 -10.63 1.72 3.96
N THR A 71 -11.70 2.23 3.36
CA THR A 71 -11.82 3.64 2.95
C THR A 71 -12.49 4.53 4.00
N ASP A 72 -12.95 3.99 5.12
CA ASP A 72 -13.62 4.76 6.17
C ASP A 72 -12.70 5.87 6.73
N PRO A 73 -13.04 7.16 6.54
CA PRO A 73 -12.23 8.27 7.00
C PRO A 73 -12.26 8.44 8.52
N SER A 74 -13.27 7.89 9.21
CA SER A 74 -13.42 7.98 10.66
C SER A 74 -12.48 7.05 11.43
N ILE A 75 -11.91 6.06 10.73
CA ILE A 75 -11.03 5.05 11.31
C ILE A 75 -9.60 5.30 10.82
N PRO A 76 -8.58 5.16 11.70
CA PRO A 76 -7.19 5.23 11.28
C PRO A 76 -6.93 4.29 10.10
N ALA A 77 -6.29 4.83 9.06
CA ALA A 77 -6.07 4.10 7.81
C ALA A 77 -5.35 2.76 8.08
N PRO A 78 -5.97 1.62 7.73
CA PRO A 78 -5.37 0.32 7.99
C PRO A 78 -4.13 0.13 7.11
N GLY A 79 -3.04 -0.36 7.71
CA GLY A 79 -1.84 -0.75 6.99
C GLY A 79 -0.61 0.05 7.40
N LYS A 80 0.25 0.31 6.42
CA LYS A 80 1.55 0.98 6.62
C LYS A 80 1.75 2.02 5.52
N ASP A 81 2.67 2.94 5.77
CA ASP A 81 3.06 3.95 4.79
C ASP A 81 3.73 3.25 3.60
N ARG A 82 3.23 3.53 2.41
CA ARG A 82 3.66 2.92 1.15
C ARG A 82 3.86 3.98 0.08
N PRO A 83 4.73 3.71 -0.90
CA PRO A 83 4.85 4.56 -2.07
C PRO A 83 3.59 4.41 -2.94
N CYS A 84 3.11 5.54 -3.44
CA CYS A 84 2.05 5.63 -4.44
C CYS A 84 2.52 6.54 -5.58
N ILE A 85 1.99 6.32 -6.78
CA ILE A 85 2.24 7.17 -7.95
C ILE A 85 1.01 8.05 -8.15
N ILE A 86 1.19 9.36 -8.23
CA ILE A 86 0.11 10.30 -8.57
C ILE A 86 -0.24 10.14 -10.06
N LEU A 87 -1.52 9.90 -10.35
CA LEU A 87 -2.04 9.81 -11.73
C LEU A 87 -2.83 11.07 -12.15
N SER A 88 -3.17 11.94 -11.19
CA SER A 88 -3.84 13.22 -11.44
C SER A 88 -2.88 14.30 -11.93
N SER A 89 -3.36 15.26 -12.72
CA SER A 89 -2.51 16.30 -13.33
C SER A 89 -1.87 17.24 -12.31
N SER A 90 -2.62 17.66 -11.28
CA SER A 90 -2.13 18.43 -10.13
C SER A 90 -2.98 18.14 -8.90
N VAL A 91 -2.33 18.05 -7.74
CA VAL A 91 -2.95 17.71 -6.45
C VAL A 91 -2.40 18.65 -5.38
N PRO A 92 -3.21 19.54 -4.80
CA PRO A 92 -2.79 20.33 -3.64
C PRO A 92 -2.34 19.43 -2.48
N VAL A 93 -1.36 19.86 -1.68
CA VAL A 93 -0.84 19.07 -0.54
C VAL A 93 -1.94 18.65 0.44
N ASP A 94 -2.93 19.53 0.65
CA ASP A 94 -4.04 19.30 1.58
C ASP A 94 -5.23 18.56 0.93
N SER A 95 -5.09 18.10 -0.32
CA SER A 95 -6.15 17.36 -0.98
C SER A 95 -6.33 15.98 -0.36
N ALA A 96 -7.56 15.69 0.08
CA ALA A 96 -7.95 14.38 0.56
C ALA A 96 -8.33 13.42 -0.58
N SER A 97 -8.43 13.90 -1.84
CA SER A 97 -8.89 13.10 -2.97
C SER A 97 -7.91 13.19 -4.13
N THR A 98 -7.32 12.07 -4.52
CA THR A 98 -6.43 11.99 -5.68
C THR A 98 -6.41 10.58 -6.28
N THR A 99 -6.27 10.49 -7.60
CA THR A 99 -6.12 9.21 -8.29
C THR A 99 -4.68 8.74 -8.22
N ILE A 100 -4.47 7.52 -7.75
CA ILE A 100 -3.15 6.93 -7.55
C ILE A 100 -3.08 5.47 -8.00
N CYS A 101 -1.85 4.98 -8.18
CA CYS A 101 -1.52 3.55 -8.10
C CYS A 101 -0.64 3.27 -6.88
N LEU A 102 -0.80 2.10 -6.26
CA LEU A 102 0.06 1.69 -5.15
C LEU A 102 1.29 0.93 -5.66
N LYS A 103 2.45 1.20 -5.06
CA LYS A 103 3.64 0.37 -5.23
C LYS A 103 3.90 -0.46 -3.98
N THR A 104 4.24 -1.72 -4.18
CA THR A 104 4.50 -2.70 -3.13
C THR A 104 5.84 -3.41 -3.36
N THR A 105 6.27 -4.16 -2.35
CA THR A 105 7.45 -5.02 -2.43
C THR A 105 7.00 -6.43 -2.02
N LEU A 106 7.42 -7.44 -2.76
CA LEU A 106 7.00 -8.84 -2.56
C LEU A 106 7.64 -9.51 -1.34
N GLY A 107 8.50 -8.79 -0.62
CA GLY A 107 9.16 -9.29 0.58
C GLY A 107 10.05 -10.47 0.24
N LYS A 108 9.77 -11.63 0.83
CA LYS A 108 10.44 -12.91 0.50
C LYS A 108 9.53 -13.86 -0.30
N THR A 109 8.34 -13.40 -0.71
CA THR A 109 7.36 -14.25 -1.36
C THR A 109 7.67 -14.34 -2.86
N PRO A 110 7.89 -15.55 -3.41
CA PRO A 110 8.04 -15.76 -4.83
C PRO A 110 6.83 -15.25 -5.62
N TYR A 111 7.06 -14.82 -6.87
CA TYR A 111 5.99 -14.28 -7.72
C TYR A 111 4.85 -15.28 -7.93
N GLU A 112 5.19 -16.56 -8.03
CA GLU A 112 4.28 -17.70 -8.23
C GLU A 112 3.35 -17.92 -7.04
N GLN A 113 3.70 -17.39 -5.87
CA GLN A 113 2.91 -17.49 -4.64
C GLN A 113 2.01 -16.27 -4.40
N LEU A 114 2.09 -15.25 -5.26
CA LEU A 114 1.23 -14.08 -5.15
C LEU A 114 -0.22 -14.41 -5.49
N PRO A 115 -1.19 -13.69 -4.90
CA PRO A 115 -2.59 -13.79 -5.29
C PRO A 115 -2.76 -13.58 -6.79
N LEU A 116 -3.66 -14.33 -7.41
CA LEU A 116 -3.94 -14.24 -8.85
C LEU A 116 -4.27 -12.80 -9.30
N ILE A 117 -4.99 -12.05 -8.48
CA ILE A 117 -5.32 -10.64 -8.75
C ILE A 117 -4.07 -9.75 -8.77
N VAL A 118 -3.11 -10.00 -7.86
CA VAL A 118 -1.85 -9.25 -7.80
C VAL A 118 -0.95 -9.61 -8.97
N LYS A 119 -0.97 -10.87 -9.44
CA LYS A 119 -0.26 -11.27 -10.66
C LYS A 119 -0.87 -10.65 -11.92
N HIS A 120 -2.20 -10.50 -11.96
CA HIS A 120 -2.89 -9.90 -13.10
C HIS A 120 -2.61 -8.41 -13.22
N PHE A 121 -2.67 -7.67 -12.11
CA PHE A 121 -2.48 -6.22 -12.09
C PHE A 121 -1.06 -5.78 -11.71
N GLY A 122 -0.16 -6.72 -11.45
CA GLY A 122 1.20 -6.44 -10.99
C GLY A 122 2.14 -6.15 -12.14
N VAL A 123 2.65 -4.92 -12.20
CA VAL A 123 3.69 -4.50 -13.13
C VAL A 123 5.04 -4.47 -12.41
N LYS A 124 6.06 -5.12 -12.97
CA LYS A 124 7.42 -5.11 -12.40
C LYS A 124 8.04 -3.72 -12.51
N VAL A 125 8.74 -3.31 -11.45
CA VAL A 125 9.52 -2.07 -11.46
C VAL A 125 10.96 -2.41 -11.81
N ALA A 126 11.54 -1.66 -12.73
CA ALA A 126 12.92 -1.83 -13.14
C ALA A 126 13.85 -1.72 -11.93
N SER A 127 14.82 -2.61 -11.89
CA SER A 127 15.96 -2.55 -10.99
C SER A 127 17.16 -3.10 -11.74
N LYS A 128 18.37 -2.75 -11.29
CA LYS A 128 19.63 -3.28 -11.82
C LYS A 128 19.71 -4.82 -11.85
N GLN A 129 18.85 -5.51 -11.11
CA GLN A 129 18.83 -6.97 -10.95
C GLN A 129 17.64 -7.64 -11.65
N LEU A 130 16.82 -6.90 -12.40
CA LEU A 130 15.68 -7.47 -13.10
C LEU A 130 16.16 -8.26 -14.33
N PRO A 131 15.69 -9.51 -14.55
CA PRO A 131 16.01 -10.25 -15.76
C PRO A 131 15.57 -9.52 -17.03
N ALA A 132 16.40 -9.58 -18.08
CA ALA A 132 16.07 -9.00 -19.38
C ALA A 132 14.83 -9.65 -19.99
N GLY A 133 14.00 -8.84 -20.67
CA GLY A 133 12.85 -9.30 -21.46
C GLY A 133 11.52 -9.37 -20.72
N GLU A 134 11.48 -9.14 -19.40
CA GLU A 134 10.22 -9.00 -18.67
C GLU A 134 9.63 -7.60 -18.86
N GLU A 135 8.30 -7.48 -18.96
CA GLU A 135 7.64 -6.17 -19.03
C GLU A 135 7.75 -5.45 -17.69
N HIS A 136 8.30 -4.23 -17.71
CA HIS A 136 8.58 -3.44 -16.52
C HIS A 136 8.54 -1.93 -16.80
N VAL A 137 8.56 -1.14 -15.72
CA VAL A 137 8.59 0.32 -15.78
C VAL A 137 9.77 0.90 -15.01
N HIS A 138 10.44 1.90 -15.57
CA HIS A 138 11.55 2.60 -14.93
C HIS A 138 11.06 3.84 -14.17
N SER A 139 11.65 4.07 -13.00
CA SER A 139 11.60 5.34 -12.28
C SER A 139 12.96 6.02 -12.29
N ASP A 140 12.99 7.29 -11.92
CA ASP A 140 14.20 8.04 -11.62
C ASP A 140 14.20 8.49 -10.15
N PRO A 141 15.20 8.11 -9.33
CA PRO A 141 16.21 7.10 -9.63
C PRO A 141 15.61 5.69 -9.69
N GLU A 142 16.40 4.71 -10.14
CA GLU A 142 15.99 3.30 -10.11
C GLU A 142 15.79 2.79 -8.68
N TRP A 143 14.89 1.83 -8.52
CA TRP A 143 14.65 1.22 -7.22
C TRP A 143 15.71 0.18 -6.86
N PRO A 144 16.09 0.09 -5.58
CA PRO A 144 17.19 -0.79 -5.16
C PRO A 144 16.79 -2.26 -5.03
N HIS A 145 15.50 -2.60 -4.92
CA HIS A 145 15.07 -3.99 -4.74
C HIS A 145 14.47 -4.58 -6.02
N PRO A 146 14.82 -5.83 -6.39
CA PRO A 146 14.30 -6.47 -7.60
C PRO A 146 12.84 -6.93 -7.50
N GLN A 147 12.35 -7.14 -6.28
CA GLN A 147 11.02 -7.72 -6.05
C GLN A 147 9.99 -6.63 -5.76
N GLN A 148 9.81 -5.72 -6.71
CA GLN A 148 8.92 -4.58 -6.58
C GLN A 148 7.87 -4.59 -7.67
N LEU A 149 6.63 -4.31 -7.28
CA LEU A 149 5.51 -4.21 -8.19
C LEU A 149 4.78 -2.89 -8.02
N ILE A 150 4.34 -2.31 -9.12
CA ILE A 150 3.19 -1.39 -9.12
C ILE A 150 1.95 -2.24 -9.30
N LEU A 151 0.96 -2.03 -8.43
CA LEU A 151 -0.38 -2.53 -8.67
C LEU A 151 -1.06 -1.54 -9.61
N ALA A 152 -1.09 -1.88 -10.90
CA ALA A 152 -1.65 -1.07 -11.98
C ALA A 152 -3.19 -1.10 -11.95
N ILE A 153 -3.73 -0.60 -10.84
CA ILE A 153 -5.15 -0.33 -10.61
C ILE A 153 -5.21 1.13 -10.20
N ALA A 154 -5.71 1.98 -11.08
CA ALA A 154 -5.97 3.38 -10.75
C ALA A 154 -7.19 3.45 -9.83
N PHE A 155 -7.06 4.09 -8.68
CA PHE A 155 -8.18 4.35 -7.78
C PHE A 155 -8.03 5.72 -7.12
N THR A 156 -9.16 6.31 -6.76
CA THR A 156 -9.16 7.56 -5.98
C THR A 156 -9.01 7.21 -4.51
N THR A 157 -7.90 7.61 -3.89
CA THR A 157 -7.75 7.53 -2.44
C THR A 157 -8.49 8.68 -1.78
N GLN A 158 -9.09 8.41 -0.62
CA GLN A 158 -9.67 9.43 0.28
C GLN A 158 -8.71 9.77 1.43
N ARG A 159 -7.46 9.27 1.36
CA ARG A 159 -6.45 9.45 2.40
C ARG A 159 -5.50 10.58 2.01
N PRO A 160 -5.04 11.38 2.99
CA PRO A 160 -4.09 12.45 2.72
C PRO A 160 -2.76 11.89 2.25
N ILE A 161 -2.13 12.61 1.32
CA ILE A 161 -0.75 12.36 0.92
C ILE A 161 0.19 12.92 1.98
N LYS A 162 1.09 12.09 2.50
CA LYS A 162 1.98 12.43 3.62
C LYS A 162 3.28 13.12 3.21
N GLY A 163 3.46 13.48 1.94
CA GLY A 163 4.71 13.97 1.37
C GLY A 163 5.36 13.03 0.36
N MET A 164 6.45 13.48 -0.27
CA MET A 164 7.22 12.68 -1.24
C MET A 164 7.79 11.42 -0.59
N TRP A 165 7.82 10.31 -1.32
CA TRP A 165 8.46 9.10 -0.83
C TRP A 165 9.99 9.20 -0.93
N PRO A 166 10.76 8.70 0.07
CA PRO A 166 10.33 8.07 1.32
C PRO A 166 10.12 9.03 2.49
N ARG A 167 10.27 10.34 2.26
CA ARG A 167 10.29 11.41 3.28
C ARG A 167 8.96 11.58 4.03
N GLY A 168 7.83 11.23 3.41
CA GLY A 168 6.51 11.28 4.05
C GLY A 168 6.23 10.15 5.05
N ARG A 169 7.18 9.24 5.28
CA ARG A 169 7.17 8.35 6.44
C ARG A 169 7.59 9.20 7.64
N GLU A 170 6.67 9.63 8.48
CA GLU A 170 6.99 10.41 9.69
C GLU A 170 8.22 9.86 10.43
N ASN A 171 9.10 10.78 10.84
CA ASN A 171 10.29 10.52 11.64
C ASN A 171 10.00 9.54 12.79
N GLY A 172 10.66 8.38 12.76
CA GLY A 172 11.01 7.66 13.99
C GLY A 172 9.88 7.05 14.80
N LEU A 173 9.17 6.08 14.23
CA LEU A 173 8.89 4.83 14.97
C LEU A 173 9.57 3.68 14.21
N SER A 174 10.89 3.78 14.10
CA SER A 174 11.73 2.60 14.05
C SER A 174 11.32 1.68 15.19
N ASP A 175 11.11 0.40 14.87
CA ASP A 175 10.75 -0.72 15.74
C ASP A 175 11.84 -1.06 16.79
N THR A 176 12.65 -0.07 17.18
CA THR A 176 13.66 -0.13 18.23
C THR A 176 13.44 1.05 19.16
N GLY A 177 12.74 0.80 20.27
CA GLY A 177 12.43 1.82 21.26
C GLY A 177 13.69 2.43 21.87
N LYS A 178 13.73 3.77 21.86
CA LYS A 178 14.08 4.58 23.03
C LYS A 178 13.50 5.98 22.83
N PRO A 179 12.64 6.47 23.74
CA PRO A 179 12.16 7.84 23.67
C PRO A 179 13.27 8.78 24.16
N ARG A 180 13.54 9.85 23.42
CA ARG A 180 14.27 11.00 23.96
C ARG A 180 13.28 12.17 24.03
N GLY A 181 12.93 12.53 25.26
CA GLY A 181 12.54 13.88 25.67
C GLY A 181 11.18 14.37 25.22
N GLU A 182 10.38 14.79 26.20
CA GLU A 182 9.11 15.51 26.04
C GLU A 182 9.29 16.94 25.46
N PRO A 183 8.18 17.58 25.04
CA PRO A 183 8.13 18.53 23.95
C PRO A 183 8.25 19.98 24.43
N ASP A 184 9.00 20.80 23.70
CA ASP A 184 8.84 22.25 23.80
C ASP A 184 8.06 22.80 22.60
N SER A 185 6.95 23.44 22.98
CA SER A 185 6.06 24.26 22.19
C SER A 185 6.82 25.31 21.37
N SER A 186 6.74 25.24 20.03
CA SER A 186 6.46 26.40 19.19
C SER A 186 6.49 26.03 17.71
N ASN A 187 5.72 26.80 16.95
CA ASN A 187 5.42 26.69 15.54
C ASN A 187 6.61 26.40 14.60
N ALA A 188 6.24 25.72 13.52
CA ALA A 188 6.74 25.88 12.16
C ALA A 188 8.14 25.38 11.81
N THR A 189 8.15 24.68 10.67
CA THR A 189 9.31 24.45 9.80
C THR A 189 10.26 23.36 10.30
N THR A 190 9.90 22.09 10.06
CA THR A 190 10.95 21.08 9.83
C THR A 190 11.52 21.34 8.43
N PRO A 191 12.79 21.81 8.32
CA PRO A 191 13.39 22.07 7.02
C PRO A 191 13.66 20.76 6.30
N LEU A 192 13.52 20.79 4.98
CA LEU A 192 13.75 19.67 4.10
C LEU A 192 15.24 19.39 3.91
N ALA A 193 15.62 18.19 4.34
CA ALA A 193 16.65 17.29 3.81
C ALA A 193 17.62 17.84 2.74
N ASP A 194 18.83 18.13 3.23
CA ASP A 194 20.14 18.04 2.56
C ASP A 194 20.78 16.65 2.80
N ASP A 195 19.96 15.61 3.00
CA ASP A 195 20.35 14.32 3.59
C ASP A 195 20.74 13.22 2.58
N GLY A 196 20.75 13.55 1.28
CA GLY A 196 21.05 12.59 0.20
C GLY A 196 19.96 11.53 -0.06
N VAL A 197 18.76 11.66 0.54
CA VAL A 197 17.67 10.70 0.33
C VAL A 197 17.01 10.91 -1.05
N PRO A 198 16.93 9.87 -1.91
CA PRO A 198 16.39 9.98 -3.26
C PRO A 198 14.90 10.31 -3.26
N VAL A 199 14.50 11.18 -4.19
CA VAL A 199 13.09 11.46 -4.51
C VAL A 199 12.75 10.74 -5.80
N TYR A 200 11.78 9.82 -5.73
CA TYR A 200 11.38 9.00 -6.87
C TYR A 200 10.32 9.71 -7.71
N LYS A 201 10.46 9.61 -9.04
CA LYS A 201 9.49 10.11 -10.01
C LYS A 201 9.43 9.19 -11.23
N TYR A 202 8.29 9.21 -11.92
CA TYR A 202 8.14 8.60 -13.24
C TYR A 202 8.13 9.69 -14.30
N GLU A 203 9.03 9.57 -15.27
CA GLU A 203 9.08 10.49 -16.41
C GLU A 203 7.83 10.39 -17.29
N ARG A 204 7.68 11.36 -18.20
CA ARG A 204 6.50 11.51 -19.05
C ARG A 204 6.08 10.22 -19.75
N GLU A 205 7.02 9.52 -20.38
CA GLU A 205 6.73 8.29 -21.10
C GLU A 205 6.30 7.17 -20.14
N ALA A 206 7.00 7.01 -19.03
CA ALA A 206 6.71 5.97 -18.04
C ALA A 206 5.35 6.19 -17.34
N ARG A 207 4.99 7.44 -17.04
CA ARG A 207 3.69 7.76 -16.42
C ARG A 207 2.52 7.60 -17.40
N MET A 208 2.70 7.98 -18.68
CA MET A 208 1.67 7.73 -19.72
C MET A 208 1.47 6.23 -19.93
N TRP A 209 2.57 5.49 -20.07
CA TRP A 209 2.54 4.04 -20.20
C TRP A 209 1.85 3.38 -18.99
N LEU A 210 2.07 3.87 -17.77
CA LEU A 210 1.42 3.31 -16.58
C LEU A 210 -0.10 3.51 -16.60
N VAL A 211 -0.59 4.66 -17.06
CA VAL A 211 -2.03 4.92 -17.23
C VAL A 211 -2.61 3.96 -18.27
N ASP A 212 -2.00 3.89 -19.45
CA ASP A 212 -2.41 2.97 -20.51
C ASP A 212 -2.42 1.52 -20.00
N LYS A 213 -1.46 1.16 -19.15
CA LYS A 213 -1.36 -0.18 -18.56
C LYS A 213 -2.47 -0.48 -17.56
N CYS A 214 -2.88 0.50 -16.76
CA CYS A 214 -4.04 0.34 -15.88
C CYS A 214 -5.30 0.03 -16.69
N ASP A 215 -5.54 0.79 -17.76
CA ASP A 215 -6.69 0.62 -18.64
C ASP A 215 -6.65 -0.72 -19.39
N GLU A 216 -5.48 -1.09 -19.93
CA GLU A 216 -5.24 -2.37 -20.61
C GLU A 216 -5.55 -3.56 -19.69
N LEU A 217 -5.02 -3.54 -18.46
CA LEU A 217 -5.19 -4.65 -17.52
C LEU A 217 -6.61 -4.74 -16.97
N LEU A 218 -7.28 -3.59 -16.76
CA LEU A 218 -8.69 -3.55 -16.39
C LEU A 218 -9.60 -4.06 -17.53
N MET A 219 -9.32 -3.67 -18.77
CA MET A 219 -10.04 -4.19 -19.94
C MET A 219 -9.85 -5.71 -20.06
N LYS A 220 -8.61 -6.21 -19.93
CA LYS A 220 -8.32 -7.66 -19.93
C LYS A 220 -9.02 -8.38 -18.79
N TRP A 221 -9.11 -7.78 -17.61
CA TRP A 221 -9.86 -8.31 -16.47
C TRP A 221 -11.34 -8.48 -16.83
N THR A 222 -11.97 -7.43 -17.32
CA THR A 222 -13.39 -7.43 -17.72
C THR A 222 -13.68 -8.46 -18.81
N GLN A 223 -12.84 -8.53 -19.85
CA GLN A 223 -12.96 -9.53 -20.92
C GLN A 223 -12.87 -10.97 -20.38
N ARG A 224 -11.98 -11.24 -19.42
CA ARG A 224 -11.88 -12.56 -18.79
C ARG A 224 -13.13 -12.90 -17.97
N CYS A 225 -13.66 -11.93 -17.22
CA CYS A 225 -14.90 -12.12 -16.45
C CYS A 225 -16.10 -12.39 -17.36
N GLN A 226 -16.18 -11.73 -18.52
CA GLN A 226 -17.23 -11.96 -19.52
C GLN A 226 -17.10 -13.33 -20.20
N LYS A 227 -15.86 -13.75 -20.51
CA LYS A 227 -15.59 -15.03 -21.18
C LYS A 227 -15.81 -16.24 -20.26
N ASP A 228 -15.47 -16.10 -18.98
CA ASP A 228 -15.65 -17.14 -17.97
C ASP A 228 -16.33 -16.54 -16.72
N PRO A 229 -17.64 -16.78 -16.52
CA PRO A 229 -18.39 -16.28 -15.36
C PRO A 229 -17.87 -16.78 -14.00
N ASN A 230 -17.01 -17.81 -13.97
CA ASN A 230 -16.38 -18.31 -12.74
C ASN A 230 -15.00 -17.68 -12.48
N PHE A 231 -14.40 -17.00 -13.46
CA PHE A 231 -13.06 -16.42 -13.34
C PHE A 231 -12.93 -15.50 -12.12
N ALA A 232 -13.82 -14.52 -11.98
CA ALA A 232 -13.79 -13.58 -10.85
C ALA A 232 -14.00 -14.31 -9.51
N LYS A 233 -14.83 -15.36 -9.47
CA LYS A 233 -15.09 -16.16 -8.26
C LYS A 233 -13.85 -16.93 -7.81
N VAL A 234 -13.10 -17.51 -8.75
CA VAL A 234 -11.85 -18.23 -8.49
C VAL A 234 -10.78 -17.27 -8.00
N VAL A 235 -10.62 -16.13 -8.67
CA VAL A 235 -9.62 -15.11 -8.30
C VAL A 235 -9.94 -14.48 -6.94
N GLU A 236 -11.22 -14.21 -6.64
CA GLU A 236 -11.65 -13.72 -5.32
C GLU A 236 -11.36 -14.74 -4.24
N ALA A 237 -11.71 -16.02 -4.46
CA ALA A 237 -11.44 -17.08 -3.49
C ALA A 237 -9.93 -17.26 -3.22
N ASP A 238 -9.10 -17.21 -4.27
CA ASP A 238 -7.64 -17.23 -4.12
C ASP A 238 -7.15 -16.03 -3.30
N PHE A 239 -7.66 -14.83 -3.56
CA PHE A 239 -7.29 -13.65 -2.79
C PHE A 239 -7.66 -13.78 -1.31
N ARG A 240 -8.87 -14.28 -0.99
CA ARG A 240 -9.28 -14.55 0.40
C ARG A 240 -8.35 -15.57 1.08
N ARG A 241 -8.08 -16.68 0.42
CA ARG A 241 -7.16 -17.72 0.91
C ARG A 241 -5.77 -17.13 1.21
N CYS A 242 -5.23 -16.31 0.32
CA CYS A 242 -3.94 -15.65 0.54
C CYS A 242 -3.96 -14.68 1.73
N LEU A 243 -5.05 -13.93 1.93
CA LEU A 243 -5.19 -13.05 3.11
C LEU A 243 -5.26 -13.83 4.42
N GLU A 244 -5.95 -14.97 4.44
CA GLU A 244 -6.02 -15.85 5.61
C GLU A 244 -4.65 -16.44 5.96
N LEU A 245 -3.91 -16.93 4.96
CA LEU A 245 -2.54 -17.41 5.15
C LEU A 245 -1.61 -16.30 5.68
N ALA A 246 -1.79 -15.06 5.22
CA ALA A 246 -1.05 -13.90 5.72
C ALA A 246 -1.41 -13.51 7.15
N ALA A 247 -2.67 -13.65 7.54
CA ALA A 247 -3.13 -13.40 8.90
C ALA A 247 -2.60 -14.45 9.88
N ASN A 248 -2.44 -15.69 9.42
CA ASN A 248 -1.94 -16.82 10.21
C ASN A 248 -0.40 -16.96 10.19
N GLY A 249 0.32 -16.00 9.60
CA GLY A 249 1.79 -15.97 9.56
C GLY A 249 2.44 -16.94 8.58
N SER A 250 1.66 -17.57 7.68
CA SER A 250 2.11 -18.62 6.77
C SER A 250 2.56 -18.10 5.40
N MET A 251 2.09 -16.94 4.93
CA MET A 251 2.57 -16.36 3.67
C MET A 251 2.21 -14.87 3.57
N LEU A 252 3.18 -14.03 3.19
CA LEU A 252 3.06 -12.59 2.97
C LEU A 252 2.82 -11.71 4.22
N SER A 253 3.55 -10.60 4.31
CA SER A 253 3.07 -9.38 5.00
C SER A 253 2.09 -8.63 4.07
N LEU A 254 1.07 -9.35 3.58
CA LEU A 254 -0.19 -8.75 3.11
C LEU A 254 -1.06 -8.33 4.29
N SER A 255 -0.83 -8.95 5.45
CA SER A 255 -1.55 -8.69 6.67
C SER A 255 -1.23 -7.30 7.22
N ASN A 256 -2.30 -6.52 7.41
CA ASN A 256 -2.34 -5.46 8.40
C ASN A 256 -1.97 -6.10 9.74
N SER A 257 -0.77 -5.84 10.24
CA SER A 257 -0.39 -6.26 11.59
C SER A 257 -1.25 -5.50 12.60
N ARG A 258 -2.47 -5.99 12.84
CA ARG A 258 -3.11 -5.82 14.15
C ARG A 258 -2.25 -6.60 15.12
N LYS A 259 -1.24 -5.93 15.70
CA LYS A 259 -0.74 -6.35 17.01
C LYS A 259 -1.98 -6.37 17.90
N LYS A 260 -2.51 -7.56 18.20
CA LYS A 260 -3.57 -7.74 19.20
C LYS A 260 -2.99 -7.19 20.51
N SER A 261 -3.28 -5.93 20.82
CA SER A 261 -3.12 -5.43 22.18
C SER A 261 -4.02 -6.30 23.05
N LYS A 262 -3.37 -7.13 23.87
CA LYS A 262 -4.00 -7.93 24.92
C LYS A 262 -4.68 -6.95 25.90
N TRP A 263 -5.93 -6.57 25.61
CA TRP A 263 -6.79 -5.97 26.62
C TRP A 263 -7.18 -7.09 27.57
N SER A 264 -6.41 -7.20 28.64
CA SER A 264 -6.77 -7.97 29.82
C SER A 264 -7.99 -7.30 30.45
N LEU A 265 -9.19 -7.73 30.05
CA LEU A 265 -10.36 -7.57 30.91
C LEU A 265 -10.16 -8.50 32.09
N LYS A 266 -9.59 -7.97 33.18
CA LYS A 266 -9.77 -8.54 34.51
C LYS A 266 -11.26 -8.42 34.85
N SER A 267 -12.01 -9.45 34.49
CA SER A 267 -13.29 -9.77 35.09
C SER A 267 -13.08 -9.95 36.59
N ARG A 268 -13.36 -8.89 37.37
CA ARG A 268 -13.62 -9.01 38.81
C ARG A 268 -14.97 -9.70 38.94
N ARG A 269 -14.95 -11.04 38.92
CA ARG A 269 -16.05 -11.85 39.42
C ARG A 269 -15.95 -11.85 40.94
N SER A 270 -16.71 -10.97 41.55
CA SER A 270 -17.11 -11.07 42.95
C SER A 270 -17.81 -12.42 43.13
N GLN A 271 -17.28 -13.28 44.00
CA GLN A 271 -18.01 -14.41 44.54
C GLN A 271 -18.00 -14.36 46.07
N PRO A 272 -19.03 -14.96 46.71
CA PRO A 272 -19.58 -14.47 47.97
C PRO A 272 -18.89 -15.07 49.19
N SER A 273 -19.09 -14.34 50.28
CA SER A 273 -18.87 -14.69 51.68
C SER A 273 -19.27 -16.12 52.05
N LEU A 274 -18.35 -16.81 52.74
CA LEU A 274 -18.68 -17.87 53.69
C LEU A 274 -17.97 -17.55 55.01
N SER A 275 -18.81 -17.20 55.97
CA SER A 275 -18.57 -16.88 57.36
C SER A 275 -17.99 -18.05 58.14
N GLN A 276 -16.97 -17.79 58.96
CA GLN A 276 -16.74 -18.55 60.19
C GLN A 276 -16.83 -17.60 61.38
N ALA A 277 -17.81 -17.89 62.22
CA ALA A 277 -18.02 -17.33 63.53
C ALA A 277 -17.14 -18.06 64.54
N THR A 278 -16.38 -17.33 65.34
CA THR A 278 -16.01 -17.74 66.70
C THR A 278 -16.05 -16.50 67.58
N GLY A 279 -17.11 -16.40 68.35
CA GLY A 279 -17.34 -15.38 69.37
C GLY A 279 -18.30 -15.99 70.38
N ASP A 280 -17.75 -16.81 71.29
CA ASP A 280 -18.44 -17.21 72.50
C ASP A 280 -18.16 -16.18 73.58
N ALA A 281 -19.24 -15.66 74.15
CA ALA A 281 -19.27 -14.80 75.31
C ALA A 281 -19.51 -15.65 76.57
N ASN A 282 -18.79 -15.29 77.64
CA ASN A 282 -19.39 -14.96 78.92
C ASN A 282 -18.44 -14.03 79.69
#